data_AF-A0A8D5JE78-F1
#
_entry.id   AF-A0A8D5JE78-F1
#
_cell.length_a   1.000
_cell.length_b   1.000
_cell.length_c   1.000
_cell.angle_alpha   90.00
_cell.angle_beta   90.00
_cell.angle_gamma   90.00
#
_symmetry.space_group_name_H-M   'P 1'
#
loop_
_entity.id
_entity.type
_entity.pdbx_description
1 polymer ?
#
loop_
_entity_poly.entity_id
_entity_poly.type
_entity_poly.pdbx_seq_one_letter_code
_entity_poly.pdbx_strand_id
1 'polypeptide(L)'
;MAFSFFHNNGKDQKEVIEMILHHDGRNWTVSNSSISLSAPSLNELDRKLDSILGKDLKHGQSLDVFMSFDNEVIPMWMRPYMNHYFNRILEIPFAIRHRGGKIWLKRNDTGIPAWPQQRTGGQSGWVLPFLFSVF
;
A
#
# COMPACT_ATOMS: atom_id res chain seq x y z
N MET A 1 30.25 2.45 28.16
CA MET A 1 29.51 1.28 27.65
C MET A 1 28.90 1.67 26.32
N ALA A 2 29.42 1.14 25.23
CA ALA A 2 28.89 1.33 23.89
C ALA A 2 28.00 0.14 23.54
N PHE A 3 26.79 0.40 23.07
CA PHE A 3 25.99 -0.58 22.35
C PHE A 3 25.56 0.06 21.03
N SER A 4 26.42 -0.10 20.03
CA SER A 4 26.12 0.17 18.63
C SER A 4 25.77 -1.16 17.99
N PHE A 5 24.49 -1.43 17.75
CA PHE A 5 24.08 -2.54 16.89
C PHE A 5 22.80 -2.17 16.14
N PHE A 6 22.95 -1.66 14.92
CA PHE A 6 22.02 -1.98 13.85
C PHE A 6 22.83 -2.32 12.61
N HIS A 7 22.82 -3.61 12.28
CA HIS A 7 23.32 -4.13 11.02
C HIS A 7 22.45 -3.59 9.88
N ASN A 8 23.11 -2.91 8.94
CA ASN A 8 22.51 -2.47 7.70
C ASN A 8 22.42 -3.68 6.75
N ASN A 9 21.24 -4.33 6.69
CA ASN A 9 20.96 -5.35 5.70
C ASN A 9 20.24 -4.68 4.53
N GLY A 10 20.86 -4.66 3.34
CA GLY A 10 20.35 -4.04 2.12
C GLY A 10 19.04 -4.65 1.62
N LYS A 11 17.93 -4.23 2.22
CA LYS A 11 16.57 -4.43 1.72
C LYS A 11 16.13 -3.16 1.01
N ASP A 12 15.42 -3.32 -0.10
CA ASP A 12 14.74 -2.25 -0.83
C ASP A 12 14.22 -1.18 0.14
N GLN A 13 14.72 0.05 0.01
CA GLN A 13 14.27 1.19 0.79
C GLN A 13 12.84 1.52 0.32
N LYS A 14 11.86 0.83 0.91
CA LYS A 14 10.44 1.09 0.68
C LYS A 14 10.10 2.42 1.33
N GLU A 15 9.58 3.34 0.55
CA GLU A 15 9.18 4.66 1.06
C GLU A 15 8.03 4.48 2.05
N VAL A 16 8.12 5.13 3.20
CA VAL A 16 7.09 5.10 4.24
C VAL A 16 6.63 6.52 4.52
N ILE A 17 5.33 6.75 4.44
CA ILE A 17 4.69 8.00 4.87
C ILE A 17 3.97 7.72 6.19
N GLU A 18 4.28 8.53 7.19
CA GLU A 18 3.59 8.53 8.48
C GLU A 18 2.39 9.48 8.44
N MET A 19 1.26 9.01 8.95
CA MET A 19 0.03 9.78 9.07
C MET A 19 -0.67 9.45 10.39
N ILE A 20 -1.49 10.38 10.87
CA ILE A 20 -2.35 10.21 12.04
C ILE A 20 -3.75 9.84 11.57
N LEU A 21 -4.31 8.80 12.16
CA LEU A 21 -5.67 8.32 11.94
C LEU A 21 -6.55 8.68 13.14
N HIS A 22 -7.67 9.33 12.86
CA HIS A 22 -8.63 9.81 13.85
C HIS A 22 -10.04 9.37 13.44
N HIS A 23 -10.93 9.23 14.42
CA HIS A 23 -12.36 9.04 14.16
C HIS A 23 -13.19 10.02 15.01
N ASP A 24 -13.97 10.88 14.35
CA ASP A 24 -14.73 11.95 15.00
C ASP A 24 -16.11 11.50 15.54
N GLY A 25 -16.40 10.20 15.45
CA GLY A 25 -17.71 9.62 15.78
C GLY A 25 -18.62 9.43 14.57
N ARG A 26 -18.29 10.00 13.41
CA ARG A 26 -19.03 9.87 12.15
C ARG A 26 -18.15 9.43 10.99
N ASN A 27 -16.94 9.97 10.89
CA ASN A 27 -16.01 9.74 9.81
C ASN A 27 -14.62 9.38 10.36
N TRP A 28 -13.92 8.59 9.56
CA TRP A 28 -12.49 8.37 9.67
C TRP A 28 -11.75 9.49 8.96
N THR A 29 -10.78 10.08 9.64
CA THR A 29 -9.92 11.13 9.10
C THR A 29 -8.47 10.68 9.19
N VAL A 30 -7.72 10.81 8.10
CA VAL A 30 -6.27 10.59 8.07
C VAL A 30 -5.57 11.88 7.67
N SER A 31 -4.52 12.25 8.39
CA SER A 31 -3.82 13.50 8.13
C SER A 31 -2.34 13.46 8.44
N ASN A 32 -1.57 14.24 7.69
CA ASN A 32 -0.21 14.66 8.02
C ASN A 32 -0.05 16.16 7.69
N SER A 33 1.19 16.65 7.59
CA SER A 33 1.48 18.06 7.27
C SER A 33 1.01 18.52 5.88
N SER A 34 0.79 17.59 4.94
CA SER A 34 0.51 17.91 3.54
C SER A 34 -0.90 17.52 3.09
N ILE A 35 -1.45 16.44 3.64
CA ILE A 35 -2.69 15.81 3.18
C ILE A 35 -3.62 15.61 4.38
N SER A 36 -4.90 15.94 4.21
CA SER A 36 -5.97 15.59 5.15
C SER A 36 -7.17 15.06 4.37
N LEU A 37 -7.64 13.87 4.72
CA LEU A 37 -8.74 13.18 4.05
C LEU A 37 -9.72 12.64 5.08
N SER A 38 -11.01 12.72 4.76
CA SER A 38 -12.08 12.16 5.59
C SER A 38 -13.00 11.26 4.78
N ALA A 39 -13.48 10.18 5.37
CA ALA A 39 -14.40 9.23 4.77
C ALA A 39 -15.25 8.51 5.84
N PRO A 40 -16.50 8.11 5.52
CA PRO A 40 -17.37 7.40 6.46
C PRO A 40 -16.88 5.99 6.82
N SER A 41 -15.98 5.40 6.02
CA SER A 41 -15.40 4.08 6.28
C SER A 41 -13.90 4.04 5.97
N LEU A 42 -13.18 3.16 6.68
CA LEU A 42 -11.76 2.89 6.43
C LEU A 42 -11.50 2.43 4.99
N ASN A 43 -12.38 1.61 4.41
CA ASN A 43 -12.24 1.16 3.01
C ASN A 43 -12.31 2.32 2.01
N GLU A 44 -13.20 3.28 2.25
CA GLU A 44 -13.27 4.48 1.41
C GLU A 44 -12.05 5.39 1.61
N LEU A 45 -11.55 5.49 2.84
CA LEU A 45 -10.34 6.23 3.16
C LEU A 45 -9.12 5.65 2.43
N ASP A 46 -8.96 4.32 2.46
CA ASP A 46 -7.88 3.60 1.77
C ASP A 46 -7.93 3.84 0.25
N ARG A 47 -9.13 3.82 -0.34
CA ARG A 47 -9.32 4.12 -1.77
C ARG A 47 -8.96 5.57 -2.12
N LYS A 48 -9.30 6.52 -1.25
CA LYS A 48 -8.94 7.92 -1.44
C LYS A 48 -7.41 8.11 -1.36
N LEU A 49 -6.76 7.50 -0.37
CA LEU A 49 -5.30 7.50 -0.24
C LEU A 49 -4.62 6.88 -1.47
N ASP A 50 -5.03 5.69 -1.91
CA ASP A 50 -4.55 5.04 -3.15
C ASP A 50 -4.70 5.97 -4.36
N SER A 51 -5.84 6.68 -4.45
CA SER A 51 -6.09 7.56 -5.59
C SER A 51 -5.23 8.82 -5.63
N ILE A 52 -4.73 9.29 -4.48
CA ILE A 52 -3.94 10.51 -4.36
C ILE A 52 -2.45 10.14 -4.43
N LEU A 53 -2.01 9.28 -3.52
CA LEU A 53 -0.60 8.91 -3.38
C LEU A 53 -0.14 7.97 -4.51
N GLY A 54 -1.02 7.09 -4.99
CA GLY A 54 -0.68 6.15 -6.07
C GLY A 54 -0.49 6.81 -7.44
N LYS A 55 -0.84 8.09 -7.61
CA LYS A 55 -0.64 8.83 -8.88
C LYS A 55 0.82 9.19 -9.14
N ASP A 56 1.58 9.44 -8.07
CA ASP A 56 2.94 9.95 -8.16
C ASP A 56 3.98 8.81 -8.13
N LEU A 57 3.54 7.57 -7.88
CA LEU A 57 4.40 6.40 -7.89
C LEU A 57 4.90 6.07 -9.29
N LYS A 58 6.22 5.91 -9.42
CA LYS A 58 6.87 5.45 -10.65
C LYS A 58 6.79 3.93 -10.77
N HIS A 59 7.01 3.41 -11.98
CA HIS A 59 7.02 1.98 -12.22
C HIS A 59 8.00 1.25 -11.30
N GLY A 60 7.52 0.19 -10.63
CA GLY A 60 8.31 -0.60 -9.67
C GLY A 60 8.41 0.01 -8.27
N GLN A 61 7.82 1.18 -8.02
CA GLN A 61 7.73 1.74 -6.67
C GLN A 61 6.51 1.19 -5.92
N SER A 62 6.66 1.11 -4.60
CA SER A 62 5.58 0.85 -3.67
C SER A 62 5.77 1.77 -2.46
N LEU A 63 4.66 2.24 -1.92
CA LEU A 63 4.63 3.16 -0.80
C LEU A 63 3.84 2.52 0.34
N ASP A 64 4.42 2.53 1.53
CA ASP A 64 3.68 2.18 2.74
C ASP A 64 3.19 3.44 3.44
N VAL A 65 1.90 3.45 3.77
CA VAL A 65 1.31 4.50 4.60
C VAL A 65 1.11 3.91 5.99
N PHE A 66 1.95 4.33 6.92
CA PHE A 66 1.82 4.01 8.33
C PHE A 66 0.85 5.00 8.98
N MET A 67 -0.26 4.48 9.49
CA MET A 67 -1.32 5.25 10.14
C MET A 67 -1.32 4.95 11.63
N SER A 68 -0.84 5.90 12.43
CA SER A 68 -0.92 5.82 13.89
C SER A 68 -2.27 6.33 14.38
N PHE A 69 -2.93 5.61 15.28
CA PHE A 69 -4.20 6.09 15.82
C PHE A 69 -3.97 7.27 16.78
N ASP A 70 -4.82 8.29 16.66
CA ASP A 70 -4.83 9.45 17.54
C ASP A 70 -5.34 9.07 18.94
N ASN A 71 -4.38 8.88 19.82
CA ASN A 71 -4.61 8.45 21.19
C ASN A 71 -5.08 9.58 22.11
N GLU A 72 -5.08 10.84 21.65
CA GLU A 72 -5.56 11.97 22.46
C GLU A 72 -7.08 11.96 22.63
N VAL A 73 -7.80 11.40 21.65
CA VAL A 73 -9.25 11.24 21.68
C VAL A 73 -9.70 10.26 22.76
N ILE A 74 -8.81 9.38 23.20
CA ILE A 74 -9.14 8.33 24.15
C ILE A 74 -9.10 8.89 25.57
N PRO A 75 -10.23 8.84 26.32
CA PRO A 75 -10.29 9.27 27.70
C PRO A 75 -9.20 8.63 28.54
N MET A 76 -8.65 9.39 29.49
CA MET A 76 -7.50 8.96 30.30
C MET A 76 -7.72 7.60 30.99
N TRP A 77 -8.95 7.34 31.44
CA TRP A 77 -9.34 6.09 32.10
C TRP A 77 -9.37 4.88 31.16
N MET A 78 -9.51 5.07 29.85
CA MET A 78 -9.44 3.99 28.85
C MET A 78 -8.02 3.69 28.40
N ARG A 79 -7.04 4.55 28.73
CA ARG A 79 -5.65 4.42 28.24
C ARG A 79 -4.94 3.11 28.54
N PRO A 80 -5.11 2.51 29.74
CA PRO A 80 -4.50 1.22 30.06
C PRO A 80 -4.99 0.07 29.15
N TYR A 81 -6.16 0.21 28.53
CA TYR A 81 -6.74 -0.79 27.63
C TYR A 81 -6.37 -0.55 26.16
N MET A 82 -5.49 0.42 25.89
CA MET A 82 -5.21 0.89 24.54
C MET A 82 -4.25 0.05 23.71
N ASN A 83 -3.65 -1.00 24.28
CA ASN A 83 -2.71 -1.87 23.57
C ASN A 83 -3.32 -2.57 22.33
N HIS A 84 -4.63 -2.40 22.10
CA HIS A 84 -5.37 -2.93 20.96
C HIS A 84 -5.89 -1.86 19.99
N TYR A 85 -5.60 -0.56 20.18
CA TYR A 85 -5.94 0.44 19.16
C TYR A 85 -5.02 0.30 17.96
N PHE A 86 -5.65 0.22 16.80
CA PHE A 86 -5.09 -0.34 15.60
C PHE A 86 -4.33 0.72 14.82
N ASN A 87 -3.03 0.81 15.08
CA ASN A 87 -2.11 1.28 14.07
C ASN A 87 -2.23 0.35 12.86
N ARG A 88 -2.20 0.91 11.66
CA ARG A 88 -2.34 0.13 10.43
C ARG A 88 -1.37 0.59 9.36
N ILE A 89 -0.99 -0.34 8.50
CA ILE A 89 -0.16 -0.09 7.33
C ILE A 89 -1.01 -0.33 6.10
N LEU A 90 -1.08 0.66 5.20
CA LEU A 90 -1.66 0.51 3.87
C LEU A 90 -0.53 0.47 2.85
N GLU A 91 -0.38 -0.66 2.17
CA GLU A 91 0.53 -0.77 1.03
C GLU A 91 -0.16 -0.25 -0.23
N ILE A 92 0.43 0.76 -0.85
CA ILE A 92 0.01 1.33 -2.12
C ILE A 92 1.01 0.87 -3.19
N PRO A 93 0.67 -0.15 -4.00
CA PRO A 93 1.51 -0.57 -5.10
C PRO A 93 1.40 0.41 -6.28
N PHE A 94 2.46 0.52 -7.07
CA PHE A 94 2.34 1.10 -8.40
C PHE A 94 1.30 0.31 -9.23
N ALA A 95 0.29 1.02 -9.73
CA ALA A 95 -0.72 0.45 -10.60
C ALA A 95 -0.54 0.95 -12.03
N ILE A 96 -0.33 0.02 -12.98
CA ILE A 96 -0.39 0.34 -14.41
C ILE A 96 -1.85 0.64 -14.76
N ARG A 97 -2.22 1.92 -14.86
CA ARG A 97 -3.56 2.33 -15.25
C ARG A 97 -3.71 2.23 -16.78
N HIS A 98 -4.29 1.12 -17.26
CA HIS A 98 -4.75 1.03 -18.64
C HIS A 98 -6.07 1.79 -18.84
N ARG A 99 -6.28 2.31 -20.05
CA ARG A 99 -7.38 3.22 -20.45
C ARG A 99 -8.80 2.60 -20.41
N GLY A 100 -9.02 1.49 -19.70
CA GLY A 100 -10.28 0.73 -19.69
C GLY A 100 -10.57 -0.13 -18.45
N GLY A 101 -9.82 -0.01 -17.34
CA GLY A 101 -10.13 -0.73 -16.09
C GLY A 101 -8.90 -1.06 -15.24
N LYS A 102 -9.06 -1.10 -13.91
CA LYS A 102 -8.01 -1.53 -12.96
C LYS A 102 -7.81 -3.05 -13.09
N ILE A 103 -6.64 -3.51 -13.54
CA ILE A 103 -6.24 -4.91 -13.48
C ILE A 103 -5.34 -5.08 -12.25
N TRP A 104 -5.77 -5.91 -11.29
CA TRP A 104 -4.92 -6.32 -10.17
C TRP A 104 -3.99 -7.42 -10.65
N LEU A 105 -2.70 -7.10 -10.82
CA LEU A 105 -1.67 -8.12 -11.07
C LEU A 105 -1.32 -8.76 -9.73
N LYS A 106 -1.64 -10.05 -9.55
CA LYS A 106 -1.06 -10.82 -8.43
C LYS A 106 0.44 -10.95 -8.70
N ARG A 107 1.29 -10.49 -7.78
CA ARG A 107 2.73 -10.80 -7.79
C ARG A 107 2.91 -12.29 -7.45
N ASN A 108 3.80 -12.96 -8.18
CA ASN A 108 4.34 -14.24 -7.76
C ASN A 108 5.51 -14.03 -6.78
N ASP A 109 5.98 -15.11 -6.19
CA ASP A 109 6.95 -15.17 -5.08
C ASP A 109 8.31 -14.53 -5.42
N THR A 110 8.54 -14.20 -6.70
CA THR A 110 9.75 -13.55 -7.23
C THR A 110 9.59 -12.05 -7.47
N GLY A 111 8.45 -11.45 -7.13
CA GLY A 111 8.21 -10.01 -7.24
C GLY A 111 7.92 -9.50 -8.65
N ILE A 112 7.82 -10.40 -9.64
CA ILE A 112 7.54 -10.06 -11.03
C ILE A 112 6.01 -9.98 -11.24
N PRO A 113 5.48 -8.99 -11.99
CA PRO A 113 4.07 -8.99 -12.36
C PRO A 113 3.73 -10.23 -13.20
N ALA A 114 2.91 -11.13 -12.66
CA ALA A 114 2.39 -12.26 -13.40
C ALA A 114 1.20 -11.80 -14.25
N TRP A 115 1.31 -11.89 -15.58
CA TRP A 115 0.18 -11.69 -16.47
C TRP A 115 -0.87 -12.78 -16.20
N PRO A 116 -2.16 -12.45 -16.13
CA PRO A 116 -3.19 -13.49 -16.06
C PRO A 116 -3.12 -14.32 -17.34
N GLN A 117 -2.76 -15.60 -17.21
CA GLN A 117 -2.91 -16.55 -18.31
C GLN A 117 -4.37 -16.50 -18.76
N GLN A 118 -4.60 -16.10 -20.02
CA GLN A 118 -5.91 -16.28 -20.62
C GLN A 118 -6.27 -17.76 -20.49
N ARG A 119 -7.40 -18.07 -19.84
CA ARG A 119 -8.01 -19.39 -19.96
C ARG A 119 -8.53 -19.53 -21.38
N THR A 120 -7.66 -19.86 -22.33
CA THR A 120 -8.12 -20.46 -23.58
C THR A 120 -8.51 -21.89 -23.25
N GLY A 121 -9.81 -22.16 -23.36
CA GLY A 121 -10.31 -23.52 -23.28
C GLY A 121 -9.63 -24.38 -24.33
N GLY A 122 -9.03 -25.48 -23.87
CA GLY A 122 -8.52 -26.54 -24.74
C GLY A 122 -7.10 -26.33 -25.27
N GLN A 123 -6.25 -27.29 -24.92
CA GLN A 123 -4.90 -27.57 -25.41
C GLN A 123 -3.75 -26.81 -24.73
N SER A 124 -3.03 -27.58 -23.92
CA SER A 124 -1.71 -27.26 -23.36
C SER A 124 -0.67 -27.14 -24.49
N GLY A 125 -0.17 -25.93 -24.71
CA GLY A 125 0.99 -25.66 -25.54
C GLY A 125 1.80 -24.51 -24.94
N TRP A 126 3.09 -24.73 -24.73
CA TRP A 126 4.01 -23.66 -24.33
C TRP A 126 4.19 -22.71 -25.52
N VAL A 127 3.63 -21.51 -25.44
CA VAL A 127 3.97 -20.43 -26.38
C VAL A 127 5.19 -19.71 -25.81
N LEU A 128 6.38 -20.06 -26.30
CA LEU A 128 7.57 -19.25 -26.11
C LEU A 128 7.40 -17.93 -26.87
N PRO A 129 7.72 -16.77 -26.27
CA PRO A 129 7.69 -15.51 -27.00
C PRO A 129 8.81 -15.50 -28.04
N PHE A 130 8.41 -15.30 -29.30
CA PHE A 130 9.29 -15.00 -30.42
C PHE A 130 10.18 -13.79 -30.08
N LEU A 131 11.49 -14.03 -30.01
CA LEU A 131 12.49 -13.01 -30.26
C LEU A 131 12.48 -12.71 -31.76
N PHE A 132 12.12 -11.48 -32.16
CA PHE A 132 12.60 -10.91 -33.40
C PHE A 132 13.18 -9.52 -33.10
N SER A 133 14.51 -9.50 -32.92
CA SER A 133 15.32 -8.35 -33.30
C SER A 133 15.26 -8.22 -34.82
N VAL A 134 14.91 -7.03 -35.27
CA VAL A 134 14.92 -6.62 -36.69
C VAL A 134 16.35 -6.28 -37.09
N PHE A 135 16.75 -6.80 -38.25
CA PHE A 135 17.92 -6.39 -39.04
C PHE A 135 17.73 -4.97 -39.60
#